data_AF-A0A935IE30-F1
#
_entry.id   AF-A0A935IE30-F1
#
_cell.length_a   1.000
_cell.length_b   1.000
_cell.length_c   1.000
_cell.angle_alpha   90.00
_cell.angle_beta   90.00
_cell.angle_gamma   90.00
#
_symmetry.space_group_name_H-M   'P 1'
#
loop_
_entity.id
_entity.type
_entity.pdbx_description
1 polymer ?
#
loop_
_entity_poly.entity_id
_entity_poly.type
_entity_poly.pdbx_seq_one_letter_code
_entity_poly.pdbx_strand_id
1 'polypeptide(L)'
;MRLAFVTGMASVPWAACEELWAETARRARAAGHDVLASVYAWTPQAAPLQALADSGIGIARRPRSRLLRRSRVLMPLVDAFAPLREFAPTRCA
;
A
#
# COMPACT_ATOMS: atom_id res chain seq x y z
N MET A 1 -4.10 -6.86 15.10
CA MET A 1 -4.56 -5.50 14.71
C MET A 1 -4.54 -5.38 13.19
N ARG A 2 -5.14 -4.33 12.63
CA ARG A 2 -5.03 -4.01 11.19
C ARG A 2 -4.01 -2.89 10.98
N LEU A 3 -2.99 -3.13 10.17
CA LEU A 3 -1.89 -2.19 9.92
C LEU A 3 -1.75 -1.91 8.42
N ALA A 4 -1.76 -0.63 8.05
CA ALA A 4 -1.63 -0.22 6.66
C ALA A 4 -0.34 0.59 6.44
N PHE A 5 0.49 0.15 5.50
CA PHE A 5 1.66 0.88 5.03
C PHE A 5 1.34 1.57 3.72
N VAL A 6 1.52 2.90 3.65
CA VAL A 6 1.16 3.69 2.47
C VAL A 6 2.41 4.41 1.96
N THR A 7 2.94 4.00 0.82
CA THR A 7 4.05 4.76 0.21
C THR A 7 3.52 5.99 -0.52
N GLY A 8 4.10 7.14 -0.23
CA GLY A 8 3.92 8.37 -1.00
C GLY A 8 4.90 8.49 -2.17
N MET A 9 5.88 7.60 -2.26
CA MET A 9 6.98 7.65 -3.22
C MET A 9 6.51 7.22 -4.61
N ALA A 10 6.62 8.14 -5.57
CA ALA A 10 6.18 7.92 -6.95
C ALA A 10 7.28 8.17 -7.98
N SER A 11 8.49 8.51 -7.54
CA SER A 11 9.66 8.76 -8.39
C SER A 11 10.42 7.48 -8.72
N VAL A 12 10.49 6.53 -7.79
CA VAL A 12 11.14 5.23 -7.96
C VAL A 12 10.23 4.09 -7.44
N PRO A 13 10.35 2.87 -7.99
CA PRO A 13 9.51 1.74 -7.61
C PRO A 13 9.80 1.18 -6.22
N TRP A 14 11.01 1.39 -5.70
CA TRP A 14 11.46 0.86 -4.42
C TRP A 14 12.69 1.66 -3.92
N ALA A 15 12.77 1.95 -2.63
CA ALA A 15 13.90 2.63 -2.00
C ALA A 15 14.14 2.15 -0.56
N ALA A 16 15.10 2.76 0.14
CA ALA A 16 15.48 2.35 1.49
C ALA A 16 14.32 2.42 2.50
N CYS A 17 13.40 3.40 2.39
CA CYS A 17 12.23 3.41 3.26
C CYS A 17 11.25 2.28 2.95
N GLU A 18 11.16 1.84 1.69
CA GLU A 18 10.40 0.66 1.31
C GLU A 18 10.95 -0.62 1.94
N GLU A 19 12.26 -0.78 1.99
CA GLU A 19 12.89 -1.89 2.71
C GLU A 19 12.52 -1.91 4.20
N LEU A 20 12.57 -0.74 4.85
CA LEU A 20 12.28 -0.61 6.28
C LEU A 20 10.83 -0.96 6.62
N TRP A 21 9.86 -0.42 5.85
CA TRP A 21 8.47 -0.75 6.12
C TRP A 21 8.13 -2.18 5.68
N ALA A 22 8.79 -2.74 4.66
CA ALA A 22 8.59 -4.12 4.23
C ALA A 22 9.02 -5.12 5.31
N GLU A 23 10.17 -4.91 5.94
CA GLU A 23 10.61 -5.71 7.10
C GLU A 23 9.61 -5.58 8.26
N THR A 24 9.17 -4.36 8.55
CA THR A 24 8.19 -4.12 9.62
C THR A 24 6.85 -4.80 9.32
N ALA A 25 6.40 -4.78 8.06
CA ALA A 25 5.19 -5.43 7.60
C ALA A 25 5.27 -6.96 7.76
N ARG A 26 6.42 -7.57 7.42
CA ARG A 26 6.67 -8.99 7.64
C ARG A 26 6.61 -9.36 9.12
N ARG A 27 7.25 -8.58 9.99
CA ARG A 27 7.19 -8.80 11.45
C ARG A 27 5.78 -8.67 12.00
N ALA A 28 5.04 -7.65 11.56
CA ALA A 28 3.66 -7.46 11.95
C ALA A 28 2.78 -8.64 11.50
N ARG A 29 2.96 -9.13 10.28
CA ARG A 29 2.23 -10.30 9.77
C ARG A 29 2.56 -11.56 10.57
N ALA A 30 3.85 -11.80 10.86
CA ALA A 30 4.29 -12.91 11.68
C ALA A 30 3.75 -12.85 13.13
N ALA A 31 3.53 -11.65 13.66
CA ALA A 31 2.89 -11.44 14.96
C ALA A 31 1.35 -11.60 14.94
N GLY A 32 0.77 -12.09 13.83
CA GLY A 32 -0.68 -12.33 13.71
C GLY A 32 -1.51 -11.08 13.44
N HIS A 33 -0.90 -10.01 12.94
CA HIS A 33 -1.64 -8.84 12.48
C HIS A 33 -2.09 -9.00 11.02
N ASP A 34 -3.21 -8.36 10.68
CA ASP A 34 -3.60 -8.16 9.29
C ASP A 34 -2.84 -6.95 8.77
N VAL A 35 -2.20 -7.11 7.62
CA VAL A 35 -1.30 -6.10 7.05
C VAL A 35 -1.67 -5.84 5.60
N LEU A 36 -1.76 -4.57 5.25
CA LEU A 36 -2.00 -4.09 3.89
C LEU A 36 -0.90 -3.10 3.50
N ALA A 37 -0.25 -3.31 2.36
CA ALA A 37 0.64 -2.34 1.74
C ALA A 37 -0.06 -1.69 0.56
N SER A 38 -0.19 -0.37 0.59
CA SER A 38 -0.76 0.42 -0.49
C SER A 38 0.35 1.16 -1.24
N VAL A 39 0.62 0.72 -2.47
CA VAL A 39 1.75 1.16 -3.31
C VAL A 39 1.26 1.66 -4.65
N TYR A 40 2.10 2.39 -5.40
CA TYR A 40 1.75 2.73 -6.78
C TYR A 40 1.93 1.54 -7.71
N ALA A 41 1.09 1.45 -8.74
CA ALA A 41 1.24 0.51 -9.83
C ALA A 41 2.45 0.90 -10.69
N TRP A 42 3.54 0.16 -10.52
CA TRP A 42 4.76 0.29 -11.30
C TRP A 42 4.83 -0.79 -12.38
N THR A 43 5.40 -0.42 -13.53
CA THR A 43 5.73 -1.35 -14.61
C THR A 43 7.18 -1.07 -15.02
N PRO A 44 8.12 -2.00 -14.80
CA PRO A 44 7.94 -3.30 -14.15
C PRO A 44 7.63 -3.19 -12.65
N GLN A 45 7.03 -4.23 -12.07
CA GLN A 45 6.76 -4.31 -10.63
C GLN A 45 8.09 -4.48 -9.85
N ALA A 46 8.19 -3.87 -8.68
CA ALA A 46 9.31 -4.10 -7.76
C ALA A 46 9.28 -5.56 -7.26
N ALA A 47 10.39 -6.28 -7.41
CA ALA A 47 10.50 -7.69 -7.01
C ALA A 47 10.07 -7.95 -5.54
N PRO A 48 10.43 -7.10 -4.55
CA PRO A 48 10.03 -7.33 -3.15
C PRO A 48 8.51 -7.37 -2.91
N LEU A 49 7.72 -6.71 -3.77
CA LEU A 49 6.25 -6.71 -3.61
C LEU A 49 5.63 -8.09 -3.81
N GLN A 50 6.22 -8.93 -4.66
CA GLN A 50 5.74 -10.30 -4.83
C GLN A 50 6.03 -11.14 -3.58
N ALA A 51 7.25 -11.06 -3.05
CA ALA A 51 7.63 -11.75 -1.82
C ALA A 51 6.76 -11.33 -0.61
N LEU A 52 6.37 -10.04 -0.54
CA LEU A 52 5.44 -9.57 0.48
C LEU A 52 4.04 -10.19 0.30
N ALA A 53 3.51 -10.21 -0.94
CA ALA A 53 2.24 -10.84 -1.23
C ALA A 53 2.24 -12.34 -0.86
N ASP A 54 3.31 -13.05 -1.20
CA ASP A 54 3.48 -14.47 -0.91
C ASP A 54 3.56 -14.75 0.61
N SER A 55 4.01 -13.77 1.40
CA SER A 55 3.99 -13.83 2.87
C SER A 55 2.61 -13.56 3.50
N GLY A 56 1.57 -13.39 2.68
CA GLY A 56 0.19 -13.15 3.11
C GLY A 56 -0.11 -11.70 3.46
N ILE A 57 0.72 -10.75 3.02
CA ILE A 57 0.46 -9.31 3.15
C ILE A 57 -0.38 -8.86 1.95
N GLY A 58 -1.50 -8.17 2.20
CA GLY A 58 -2.32 -7.62 1.12
C GLY A 58 -1.58 -6.52 0.36
N ILE A 59 -1.64 -6.51 -0.97
CA ILE A 59 -1.02 -5.45 -1.79
C ILE A 59 -2.09 -4.70 -2.57
N ALA A 60 -2.38 -3.46 -2.15
CA ALA A 60 -3.26 -2.53 -2.88
C ALA A 60 -2.43 -1.66 -3.83
N ARG A 61 -2.73 -1.71 -5.13
CA ARG A 61 -2.03 -0.93 -6.15
C ARG A 61 -2.84 0.30 -6.55
N ARG A 62 -2.20 1.47 -6.54
CA ARG A 62 -2.83 2.76 -6.89
C ARG A 62 -2.28 3.31 -8.20
N PRO A 63 -3.09 4.03 -8.99
CA PRO A 63 -2.60 4.65 -10.22
C PRO A 63 -1.53 5.71 -9.94
N ARG A 64 -0.46 5.72 -10.76
CA ARG A 64 0.67 6.67 -10.67
C ARG A 64 0.46 7.96 -11.48
N SER A 65 -0.75 8.24 -11.96
CA SER A 65 -1.02 9.42 -12.79
C SER A 65 -0.72 10.72 -12.03
N ARG A 66 0.16 11.55 -12.59
CA ARG A 66 0.54 12.86 -12.02
C ARG A 66 -0.66 13.80 -11.92
N LEU A 67 -1.56 13.75 -12.90
CA LEU A 67 -2.78 14.54 -12.94
C LEU A 67 -3.76 14.09 -11.86
N LEU A 68 -3.95 12.78 -11.69
CA LEU A 68 -4.82 12.23 -10.64
C LEU A 68 -4.30 12.58 -9.24
N ARG A 69 -2.98 12.51 -9.02
CA ARG A 69 -2.36 12.83 -7.72
C ARG A 69 -2.43 14.30 -7.34
N ARG A 70 -2.48 15.20 -8.33
CA ARG A 70 -2.61 16.66 -8.10
C ARG A 70 -4.06 17.12 -7.99
N SER A 71 -5.00 16.34 -8.49
CA SER A 71 -6.41 16.70 -8.50
C SER A 71 -7.12 16.19 -7.25
N ARG A 72 -7.64 17.10 -6.42
CA ARG A 72 -8.50 16.76 -5.29
C ARG A 72 -9.87 16.23 -5.73
N VAL A 73 -10.26 16.49 -6.98
CA VAL A 73 -11.57 16.13 -7.55
C VAL A 73 -11.54 14.78 -8.25
N LEU A 74 -10.45 14.45 -8.95
CA LEU A 74 -10.34 13.17 -9.68
C LEU A 74 -9.91 12.01 -8.78
N MET A 75 -9.19 12.28 -7.68
CA MET A 75 -8.72 11.23 -6.78
C MET A 75 -9.84 10.37 -6.16
N PRO A 76 -10.96 10.97 -5.68
CA PRO A 76 -12.12 10.22 -5.19
C PRO A 76 -12.81 9.40 -6.29
N LEU A 77 -12.84 9.93 -7.53
CA LEU A 77 -13.52 9.29 -8.66
C LEU A 77 -12.83 8.01 -9.14
N VAL A 78 -11.50 7.94 -9.00
CA VAL A 78 -10.73 6.73 -9.34
C VAL A 78 -10.62 5.76 -8.17
N ASP A 79 -11.29 6.07 -7.07
CA ASP A 79 -11.32 5.33 -5.81
C ASP A 79 -9.96 4.74 -5.39
N ALA A 80 -8.90 5.53 -5.54
CA ALA A 80 -7.53 5.05 -5.38
C ALA A 80 -7.23 4.52 -3.97
N PHE A 81 -8.11 4.80 -2.99
CA PHE A 81 -7.96 4.37 -1.61
C PHE A 81 -9.11 3.47 -1.13
N ALA A 82 -9.99 2.97 -2.00
CA ALA A 82 -11.03 2.00 -1.64
C ALA A 82 -10.49 0.85 -0.77
N PRO A 83 -9.38 0.18 -1.16
CA PRO A 83 -8.83 -0.92 -0.38
C PRO A 83 -8.39 -0.50 1.03
N LEU A 84 -7.90 0.74 1.21
CA LEU A 84 -7.54 1.24 2.54
C LEU A 84 -8.78 1.52 3.39
N ARG A 85 -9.89 1.99 2.80
CA ARG A 85 -11.13 2.27 3.51
C ARG A 85 -11.81 0.99 3.97
N GLU A 86 -11.86 -0.02 3.11
CA GLU A 86 -12.36 -1.37 3.45
C GLU A 86 -11.52 -2.02 4.54
N PHE A 87 -10.21 -1.79 4.52
CA PHE A 87 -9.29 -2.30 5.51
C PHE A 87 -9.37 -1.58 6.87
N ALA A 88 -9.87 -0.34 6.90
CA ALA A 88 -9.99 0.41 8.14
C ALA A 88 -10.81 -0.38 9.18
N PRO A 89 -10.43 -0.36 10.48
CA PRO A 89 -11.27 -0.95 11.51
C PRO A 89 -12.62 -0.25 11.53
N THR A 90 -13.69 -1.00 11.80
CA THR A 90 -15.02 -0.44 12.05
C THR A 90 -14.88 0.58 13.17
N ARG A 91 -15.24 1.84 12.91
CA ARG A 91 -15.25 2.86 13.96
C ARG A 91 -16.26 2.39 15.01
N CYS A 92 -15.85 2.25 16.26
CA CYS A 92 -16.80 2.15 17.36
C CYS A 92 -17.65 3.42 17.34
N ALA A 93 -18.96 3.25 17.22
CA ALA A 93 -19.94 4.33 17.30
C ALA A 93 -20.07 4.83 18.75
#